data_AF-A0A9W6Z836-F1
#
_entry.id   AF-A0A9W6Z836-F1
#
_cell.length_a   1.000
_cell.length_b   1.000
_cell.length_c   1.000
_cell.angle_alpha   90.00
_cell.angle_beta   90.00
_cell.angle_gamma   90.00
#
_symmetry.space_group_name_H-M   'P 1'
#
loop_
_entity.id
_entity.type
_entity.pdbx_description
1 polymer ?
#
loop_
_entity_poly.entity_id
_entity_poly.type
_entity_poly.pdbx_seq_one_letter_code
_entity_poly.pdbx_strand_id
1 'polypeptide(L)'
;MPPVSTVLTAPFMSQVKLGSRLVPLLDDSARSSEVSEILNAQLSTSDGIRGFFVSYLTAETPPTAPVNVPKILKSAMETTSNPVELIDLSIMNVIMPKAQASEFLRLKGLEDADYDGPMEGSNNSMMKSSEMTAKRGKAVVEVLMGFEGEVWERTRAQFESVRRVAKGEEDGGEEDERWKIFFEKWGYEEHQRSAIAKVSDEIL
;
A
#
# COMPACT_ATOMS: atom_id res chain seq x y z
N MET A 1 9.03 24.21 -2.16
CA MET A 1 7.87 23.35 -1.86
C MET A 1 6.73 24.23 -1.34
N PRO A 2 5.46 23.78 -1.27
CA PRO A 2 4.42 24.54 -0.54
C PRO A 2 4.76 24.62 0.97
N PRO A 3 4.22 25.60 1.71
CA PRO A 3 4.35 25.62 3.18
C PRO A 3 3.69 24.41 3.84
N VAL A 4 4.27 23.92 4.96
CA VAL A 4 3.74 22.78 5.73
C VAL A 4 2.28 22.95 6.14
N SER A 5 1.87 24.16 6.55
CA SER A 5 0.48 24.46 6.92
C SER A 5 -0.51 24.25 5.77
N THR A 6 -0.06 24.47 4.52
CA THR A 6 -0.85 24.18 3.32
C THR A 6 -0.96 22.68 3.09
N VAL A 7 0.12 21.92 3.34
CA VAL A 7 0.12 20.46 3.19
C VAL A 7 -0.84 19.81 4.19
N LEU A 8 -0.81 20.22 5.46
CA LEU A 8 -1.64 19.64 6.53
C LEU A 8 -3.16 19.79 6.30
N THR A 9 -3.58 20.74 5.47
CA THR A 9 -4.99 21.03 5.21
C THR A 9 -5.40 20.77 3.76
N ALA A 10 -4.46 20.28 2.92
CA ALA A 10 -4.74 20.05 1.52
C ALA A 10 -5.68 18.83 1.35
N PRO A 11 -6.74 18.95 0.54
CA PRO A 11 -7.64 17.83 0.27
C PRO A 11 -6.93 16.74 -0.54
N PHE A 12 -7.43 15.51 -0.48
CA PHE A 12 -6.89 14.33 -1.16
C PHE A 12 -6.30 14.58 -2.57
N MET A 13 -7.05 15.18 -3.50
CA MET A 13 -6.53 15.40 -4.87
C MET A 13 -5.35 16.38 -4.95
N SER A 14 -5.24 17.29 -3.99
CA SER A 14 -4.07 18.17 -3.86
C SER A 14 -2.88 17.40 -3.27
N GLN A 15 -3.13 16.46 -2.36
CA GLN A 15 -2.10 15.55 -1.82
C GLN A 15 -1.53 14.64 -2.90
N VAL A 16 -2.36 14.13 -3.82
CA VAL A 16 -1.90 13.36 -4.99
C VAL A 16 -0.98 14.21 -5.86
N LYS A 17 -1.37 15.45 -6.19
CA LYS A 17 -0.53 16.36 -6.98
C LYS A 17 0.79 16.73 -6.27
N LEU A 18 0.78 16.80 -4.94
CA LEU A 18 1.98 17.03 -4.16
C LEU A 18 2.88 15.79 -4.14
N GLY A 19 2.31 14.61 -3.91
CA GLY A 19 3.00 13.34 -3.93
C GLY A 19 3.73 13.10 -5.25
N SER A 20 3.07 13.34 -6.39
CA SER A 20 3.71 13.17 -7.71
C SER A 20 4.92 14.09 -7.95
N ARG A 21 4.97 15.25 -7.28
CA ARG A 21 6.12 16.17 -7.30
C ARG A 21 7.20 15.78 -6.29
N LEU A 22 6.82 15.10 -5.21
CA LEU A 22 7.71 14.70 -4.12
C LEU A 22 8.45 13.41 -4.44
N VAL A 23 7.79 12.44 -5.08
CA VAL A 23 8.34 11.10 -5.38
C VAL A 23 9.69 11.16 -6.12
N PRO A 24 9.88 11.98 -7.18
CA PRO A 24 11.18 12.07 -7.86
C PRO A 24 12.31 12.67 -7.02
N LEU A 25 11.99 13.27 -5.86
CA LEU A 25 12.93 13.97 -4.98
C LEU A 25 13.29 13.15 -3.73
N LEU A 26 12.74 11.94 -3.57
CA LEU A 26 12.96 11.13 -2.36
C LEU A 26 14.43 10.70 -2.18
N ASP A 27 15.20 10.63 -3.27
CA ASP A 27 16.64 10.32 -3.27
C ASP A 27 17.52 11.57 -3.44
N ASP A 28 16.92 12.77 -3.52
CA ASP A 28 17.67 14.02 -3.67
C ASP A 28 18.24 14.49 -2.31
N SER A 29 19.48 14.07 -2.05
CA SER A 29 20.20 14.44 -0.83
C SER A 29 20.31 15.95 -0.60
N ALA A 30 20.38 16.76 -1.67
CA ALA A 30 20.50 18.22 -1.56
C ALA A 30 19.23 18.88 -1.03
N ARG A 31 18.07 18.22 -1.18
CA ARG A 31 16.76 18.71 -0.72
C ARG A 31 16.14 17.88 0.39
N SER A 32 16.92 16.97 0.97
CA SER A 32 16.48 16.01 1.99
C SER A 32 15.70 16.65 3.15
N SER A 33 16.14 17.79 3.70
CA SER A 33 15.40 18.47 4.79
C SER A 33 14.01 18.94 4.34
N GLU A 34 13.94 19.65 3.20
CA GLU A 34 12.68 20.18 2.67
C GLU A 34 11.71 19.05 2.27
N VAL A 35 12.23 17.98 1.65
CA VAL A 35 11.45 16.80 1.29
C VAL A 35 10.93 16.10 2.54
N SER A 36 11.75 15.99 3.59
CA SER A 36 11.39 15.32 4.84
C SER A 36 10.26 16.06 5.56
N GLU A 37 10.35 17.39 5.66
CA GLU A 37 9.32 18.21 6.30
C GLU A 37 7.95 18.05 5.61
N ILE A 38 7.95 18.09 4.28
CA ILE A 38 6.72 17.96 3.49
C ILE A 38 6.17 16.52 3.57
N LEU A 39 7.03 15.52 3.50
CA LEU A 39 6.63 14.12 3.61
C LEU A 39 6.01 13.82 4.97
N ASN A 40 6.63 14.26 6.05
CA ASN A 40 6.07 14.12 7.40
C ASN A 40 4.70 14.81 7.52
N ALA A 41 4.53 15.99 6.92
CA ALA A 41 3.25 16.68 6.89
C ALA A 41 2.18 15.94 6.06
N GLN A 42 2.56 15.23 4.99
CA GLN A 42 1.62 14.36 4.28
C GLN A 42 1.24 13.16 5.16
N LEU A 43 2.23 12.48 5.74
CA LEU A 43 1.99 11.25 6.52
C LEU A 43 1.29 11.50 7.87
N SER A 44 1.17 12.74 8.33
CA SER A 44 0.43 13.08 9.54
C SER A 44 -1.09 13.18 9.34
N THR A 45 -1.61 13.01 8.12
CA THR A 45 -3.05 13.13 7.81
C THR A 45 -3.53 11.97 6.93
N SER A 46 -4.79 11.54 7.06
CA SER A 46 -5.34 10.46 6.22
C SER A 46 -5.31 10.80 4.73
N ASP A 47 -5.77 12.00 4.34
CA ASP A 47 -5.72 12.47 2.94
C ASP A 47 -4.29 12.54 2.41
N GLY A 48 -3.34 12.97 3.24
CA GLY A 48 -1.93 13.05 2.88
C GLY A 48 -1.28 11.67 2.68
N ILE A 49 -1.51 10.72 3.59
CA ILE A 49 -1.05 9.33 3.45
C ILE A 49 -1.60 8.72 2.15
N ARG A 50 -2.91 8.83 1.92
CA ARG A 50 -3.57 8.30 0.71
C ARG A 50 -3.01 8.95 -0.55
N GLY A 51 -2.94 10.27 -0.58
CA GLY A 51 -2.48 11.01 -1.76
C GLY A 51 -1.01 10.74 -2.08
N PHE A 52 -0.16 10.66 -1.07
CA PHE A 52 1.23 10.29 -1.23
C PHE A 52 1.37 8.88 -1.79
N PHE A 53 0.74 7.87 -1.18
CA PHE A 53 0.89 6.49 -1.64
C PHE A 53 0.27 6.22 -3.01
N VAL A 54 -0.83 6.87 -3.37
CA VAL A 54 -1.33 6.83 -4.76
C VAL A 54 -0.22 7.23 -5.73
N SER A 55 0.48 8.33 -5.43
CA SER A 55 1.57 8.83 -6.29
C SER A 55 2.80 7.94 -6.27
N TYR A 56 3.23 7.51 -5.09
CA TYR A 56 4.44 6.70 -4.89
C TYR A 56 4.30 5.30 -5.49
N LEU A 57 3.17 4.63 -5.25
CA LEU A 57 2.95 3.26 -5.68
C LEU A 57 2.64 3.16 -7.18
N THR A 58 2.19 4.23 -7.83
CA THR A 58 1.85 4.24 -9.27
C THR A 58 2.86 4.98 -10.15
N ALA A 59 3.94 5.55 -9.59
CA ALA A 59 4.95 6.27 -10.37
C ALA A 59 5.54 5.44 -11.51
N GLU A 60 5.76 6.06 -12.67
CA GLU A 60 6.27 5.41 -13.88
C GLU A 60 7.72 4.91 -13.73
N THR A 61 8.49 5.47 -12.80
CA THR A 61 9.87 5.03 -12.54
C THR A 61 9.84 3.59 -12.06
N PRO A 62 10.44 2.64 -12.80
CA PRO A 62 10.50 1.27 -12.33
C PRO A 62 11.35 1.26 -11.06
N PRO A 63 10.85 0.77 -9.92
CA PRO A 63 11.76 0.28 -8.90
C PRO A 63 12.53 -0.85 -9.57
N THR A 64 13.78 -0.58 -9.90
CA THR A 64 14.73 -1.64 -10.24
C THR A 64 14.62 -2.69 -9.14
N ALA A 65 14.42 -3.95 -9.49
CA ALA A 65 14.41 -5.00 -8.49
C ALA A 65 15.79 -5.03 -7.80
N PRO A 66 15.86 -5.05 -6.46
CA PRO A 66 14.74 -5.08 -5.50
C PRO A 66 14.06 -3.72 -5.29
N VAL A 67 12.72 -3.73 -5.14
CA VAL A 67 11.95 -2.52 -4.83
C VAL A 67 12.43 -1.95 -3.50
N ASN A 68 13.16 -0.84 -3.57
CA ASN A 68 13.77 -0.23 -2.40
C ASN A 68 12.95 0.98 -1.94
N VAL A 69 12.52 0.96 -0.69
CA VAL A 69 11.82 2.09 -0.07
C VAL A 69 12.84 3.16 0.31
N PRO A 70 12.72 4.42 -0.18
CA PRO A 70 13.69 5.46 0.11
C PRO A 70 13.87 5.70 1.61
N LYS A 71 15.11 5.95 2.04
CA LYS A 71 15.45 6.15 3.47
C LYS A 71 14.62 7.26 4.11
N ILE A 72 14.37 8.34 3.38
CA ILE A 72 13.57 9.47 3.87
C ILE A 72 12.11 9.07 4.13
N LEU A 73 11.55 8.19 3.29
CA LEU A 73 10.21 7.64 3.48
C LEU A 73 10.19 6.68 4.66
N LYS A 74 11.19 5.80 4.80
CA LYS A 74 11.34 4.96 5.98
C LYS A 74 11.35 5.80 7.27
N SER A 75 12.18 6.82 7.36
CA SER A 75 12.24 7.70 8.54
C SER A 75 10.91 8.40 8.81
N ALA A 76 10.24 8.92 7.79
CA ALA A 76 8.95 9.60 7.96
C ALA A 76 7.82 8.65 8.41
N MET A 77 7.84 7.39 7.96
CA MET A 77 6.91 6.36 8.41
C MET A 77 7.15 5.95 9.86
N GLU A 78 8.41 5.89 10.30
CA GLU A 78 8.78 5.55 11.67
C GLU A 78 8.37 6.64 12.67
N THR A 79 8.44 7.91 12.26
CA THR A 79 8.17 9.06 13.14
C THR A 79 6.81 9.71 12.91
N THR A 80 5.92 9.08 12.14
CA THR A 80 4.61 9.68 11.85
C THR A 80 3.76 9.84 13.12
N SER A 81 3.01 10.94 13.20
CA SER A 81 2.01 11.14 14.26
C SER A 81 0.70 10.38 14.02
N ASN A 82 0.56 9.68 12.89
CA ASN A 82 -0.64 8.92 12.54
C ASN A 82 -0.30 7.48 12.11
N PRO A 83 0.33 6.67 12.99
CA PRO A 83 0.77 5.32 12.63
C PRO A 83 -0.39 4.37 12.33
N VAL A 84 -1.54 4.56 12.98
CA VAL A 84 -2.74 3.73 12.77
C VAL A 84 -3.22 3.79 11.33
N GLU A 85 -3.52 5.00 10.84
CA GLU A 85 -3.99 5.19 9.48
C GLU A 85 -2.91 4.83 8.45
N LEU A 86 -1.63 5.08 8.78
CA LEU A 86 -0.50 4.66 7.94
C LEU A 86 -0.50 3.15 7.73
N ILE A 87 -0.63 2.37 8.81
CA ILE A 87 -0.65 0.90 8.76
C ILE A 87 -1.85 0.43 7.94
N ASP A 88 -3.06 0.88 8.29
CA ASP A 88 -4.29 0.44 7.62
C ASP A 88 -4.23 0.68 6.10
N LEU A 89 -3.82 1.89 5.70
CA LEU A 89 -3.72 2.24 4.28
C LEU A 89 -2.58 1.48 3.58
N SER A 90 -1.47 1.22 4.26
CA SER A 90 -0.38 0.41 3.71
C SER A 90 -0.82 -1.02 3.44
N ILE A 91 -1.63 -1.60 4.33
CA ILE A 91 -2.24 -2.93 4.14
C ILE A 91 -3.21 -2.91 2.96
N MET A 92 -4.10 -1.92 2.89
CA MET A 92 -5.05 -1.76 1.77
C MET A 92 -4.34 -1.61 0.42
N ASN A 93 -3.19 -0.92 0.40
CA ASN A 93 -2.33 -0.78 -0.78
C ASN A 93 -1.69 -2.09 -1.26
N VAL A 94 -1.75 -3.16 -0.45
CA VAL A 94 -1.34 -4.52 -0.85
C VAL A 94 -2.55 -5.35 -1.27
N ILE A 95 -3.54 -5.46 -0.38
CA ILE A 95 -4.61 -6.45 -0.54
C ILE A 95 -5.59 -6.06 -1.64
N MET A 96 -5.90 -4.77 -1.80
CA MET A 96 -6.87 -4.34 -2.82
C MET A 96 -6.31 -4.52 -4.24
N PRO A 97 -5.08 -4.06 -4.57
CA PRO A 97 -4.53 -4.30 -5.90
C PRO A 97 -4.24 -5.78 -6.15
N LYS A 98 -3.95 -6.58 -5.12
CA LYS A 98 -3.81 -8.04 -5.26
C LYS A 98 -5.14 -8.72 -5.63
N ALA A 99 -6.23 -8.36 -4.95
CA ALA A 99 -7.57 -8.82 -5.29
C ALA A 99 -7.98 -8.40 -6.72
N GLN A 100 -7.64 -7.18 -7.11
CA GLN A 100 -7.93 -6.67 -8.45
C GLN A 100 -7.13 -7.43 -9.53
N ALA A 101 -5.84 -7.71 -9.30
CA ALA A 101 -5.04 -8.53 -10.19
C ALA A 101 -5.62 -9.95 -10.32
N SER A 102 -6.08 -10.55 -9.22
CA SER A 102 -6.70 -11.87 -9.23
C SER A 102 -7.98 -11.94 -10.06
N GLU A 103 -8.84 -10.92 -9.98
CA GLU A 103 -10.06 -10.86 -10.81
C GLU A 103 -9.72 -10.77 -12.30
N PHE A 104 -8.66 -10.05 -12.66
CA PHE A 104 -8.20 -10.01 -14.05
C PHE A 104 -7.72 -11.38 -14.55
N LEU A 105 -6.96 -12.13 -13.73
CA LEU A 105 -6.52 -13.48 -14.07
C LEU A 105 -7.72 -14.42 -14.25
N ARG A 106 -8.71 -14.33 -13.37
CA ARG A 106 -9.96 -15.10 -13.48
C ARG A 106 -10.71 -14.82 -14.78
N LEU A 107 -10.95 -13.54 -15.10
CA LEU A 107 -11.64 -13.15 -16.33
C LEU A 107 -10.90 -13.61 -17.61
N LYS A 108 -9.62 -13.94 -17.51
CA LYS A 108 -8.80 -14.50 -18.59
C LYS A 108 -8.70 -16.03 -18.59
N GLY A 109 -9.24 -16.72 -17.58
CA GLY A 109 -9.08 -18.15 -17.39
C GLY A 109 -7.64 -18.55 -17.06
N LEU A 110 -6.89 -17.66 -16.40
CA LEU A 110 -5.47 -17.82 -16.06
C LEU A 110 -5.24 -17.89 -14.54
N GLU A 111 -6.21 -18.38 -13.75
CA GLU A 111 -6.17 -18.36 -12.28
C GLU A 111 -4.94 -19.06 -11.66
N ASP A 112 -4.28 -19.94 -12.41
CA ASP A 112 -3.11 -20.71 -11.97
C ASP A 112 -1.83 -20.46 -12.79
N ALA A 113 -1.82 -19.46 -13.69
CA ALA A 113 -0.69 -19.24 -14.57
C ALA A 113 0.29 -18.18 -14.03
N ASP A 114 1.52 -18.58 -13.73
CA ASP A 114 2.70 -17.69 -13.71
C ASP A 114 2.99 -17.23 -15.15
N TYR A 115 2.14 -16.34 -15.68
CA TYR A 115 2.19 -15.94 -17.08
C TYR A 115 3.23 -14.82 -17.29
N ASP A 116 4.38 -15.18 -17.89
CA ASP A 116 5.46 -14.25 -18.29
C ASP A 116 5.45 -13.91 -19.80
N GLY A 117 4.32 -14.12 -20.49
CA GLY A 117 4.20 -13.89 -21.93
C GLY A 117 4.00 -12.41 -22.33
N PRO A 118 4.26 -12.04 -23.60
CA PRO A 118 4.00 -10.70 -24.11
C PRO A 118 2.49 -10.45 -24.19
N MET A 119 1.97 -9.62 -23.27
CA MET A 119 0.55 -9.29 -23.15
C MET A 119 0.24 -7.90 -23.71
N GLU A 120 -0.50 -7.82 -24.82
CA GLU A 120 -1.03 -6.56 -25.39
C GLU A 120 -2.53 -6.37 -25.08
N GLY A 121 -2.96 -5.15 -24.72
CA GLY A 121 -4.36 -4.76 -24.45
C GLY A 121 -4.58 -3.95 -23.16
N SER A 122 -5.62 -3.10 -23.10
CA SER A 122 -5.83 -2.17 -21.95
C SER A 122 -6.07 -2.90 -20.62
N ASN A 123 -6.77 -4.04 -20.62
CA ASN A 123 -7.02 -4.81 -19.38
C ASN A 123 -5.74 -5.48 -18.84
N ASN A 124 -4.79 -5.82 -19.72
CA ASN A 124 -3.52 -6.40 -19.30
C ASN A 124 -2.58 -5.36 -18.69
N SER A 125 -2.66 -4.10 -19.16
CA SER A 125 -2.01 -2.96 -18.52
C SER A 125 -2.54 -2.73 -17.10
N MET A 126 -3.85 -2.89 -16.88
CA MET A 126 -4.46 -2.75 -15.54
C MET A 126 -4.04 -3.87 -14.58
N MET A 127 -3.97 -5.12 -15.05
CA MET A 127 -3.46 -6.24 -14.25
C MET A 127 -2.01 -5.97 -13.80
N LYS A 128 -1.10 -5.70 -14.75
CA LYS A 128 0.31 -5.41 -14.45
C LYS A 128 0.47 -4.21 -13.53
N SER A 129 -0.33 -3.16 -13.73
CA SER A 129 -0.32 -1.98 -12.85
C SER A 129 -0.78 -2.32 -11.43
N SER A 130 -1.80 -3.17 -11.28
CA SER A 130 -2.31 -3.62 -9.98
C SER A 130 -1.29 -4.50 -9.27
N GLU A 131 -0.64 -5.44 -9.98
CA GLU A 131 0.43 -6.27 -9.44
C GLU A 131 1.65 -5.44 -9.02
N MET A 132 2.06 -4.48 -9.83
CA MET A 132 3.15 -3.57 -9.48
C MET A 132 2.82 -2.70 -8.28
N THR A 133 1.57 -2.24 -8.16
CA THR A 133 1.09 -1.50 -6.99
C THR A 133 1.15 -2.40 -5.74
N ALA A 134 0.62 -3.63 -5.81
CA ALA A 134 0.69 -4.59 -4.70
C ALA A 134 2.14 -4.89 -4.30
N LYS A 135 3.03 -5.10 -5.29
CA LYS A 135 4.46 -5.36 -5.06
C LYS A 135 5.16 -4.19 -4.36
N ARG A 136 4.86 -2.96 -4.78
CA ARG A 136 5.40 -1.74 -4.13
C ARG A 136 4.80 -1.54 -2.74
N GLY A 137 3.51 -1.81 -2.58
CA GLY A 137 2.83 -1.79 -1.27
C GLY A 137 3.43 -2.81 -0.31
N LYS A 138 3.77 -4.00 -0.80
CA LYS A 138 4.41 -5.05 -0.01
C LYS A 138 5.76 -4.57 0.53
N ALA A 139 6.59 -3.94 -0.30
CA ALA A 139 7.86 -3.37 0.14
C ALA A 139 7.68 -2.29 1.24
N VAL A 140 6.61 -1.48 1.17
CA VAL A 140 6.28 -0.51 2.23
C VAL A 140 5.90 -1.22 3.54
N VAL A 141 5.05 -2.25 3.45
CA VAL A 141 4.65 -3.07 4.60
C VAL A 141 5.84 -3.80 5.21
N GLU A 142 6.75 -4.35 4.41
CA GLU A 142 7.98 -5.00 4.89
C GLU A 142 8.85 -4.03 5.69
N VAL A 143 8.85 -2.74 5.35
CA VAL A 143 9.50 -1.71 6.17
C VAL A 143 8.80 -1.52 7.50
N LEU A 144 7.46 -1.46 7.54
CA LEU A 144 6.68 -1.37 8.78
C LEU A 144 6.89 -2.60 9.68
N MET A 145 6.97 -3.79 9.07
CA MET A 145 7.29 -5.06 9.74
C MET A 145 8.76 -5.13 10.20
N GLY A 146 9.61 -4.21 9.76
CA GLY A 146 10.99 -4.08 10.21
C GLY A 146 11.21 -3.02 11.29
N PHE A 147 10.16 -2.32 11.73
CA PHE A 147 10.22 -1.42 12.89
C PHE A 147 10.14 -2.19 14.20
N GLU A 148 10.41 -1.52 15.32
CA GLU A 148 10.27 -2.09 16.65
C GLU A 148 9.01 -1.55 17.36
N GLY A 149 8.55 -2.26 18.39
CA GLY A 149 7.44 -1.82 19.25
C GLY A 149 6.07 -1.82 18.57
N GLU A 150 5.24 -0.85 18.95
CA GLU A 150 3.80 -0.82 18.63
C GLU A 150 3.51 -0.87 17.12
N VAL A 151 4.35 -0.25 16.28
CA VAL A 151 4.13 -0.24 14.82
C VAL A 151 4.26 -1.64 14.24
N TRP A 152 5.27 -2.41 14.65
CA TRP A 152 5.43 -3.80 14.21
C TRP A 152 4.32 -4.69 14.76
N GLU A 153 4.05 -4.61 16.06
CA GLU A 153 3.01 -5.43 16.72
C GLU A 153 1.66 -5.23 16.04
N ARG A 154 1.28 -3.96 15.79
CA ARG A 154 0.03 -3.61 15.13
C ARG A 154 0.00 -4.03 13.68
N THR A 155 1.07 -3.79 12.91
CA THR A 155 1.12 -4.19 11.49
C THR A 155 0.94 -5.69 11.36
N ARG A 156 1.63 -6.47 12.20
CA ARG A 156 1.51 -7.93 12.24
C ARG A 156 0.11 -8.37 12.62
N ALA A 157 -0.45 -7.84 13.71
CA ALA A 157 -1.78 -8.22 14.18
C ALA A 157 -2.87 -7.93 13.14
N GLN A 158 -2.77 -6.81 12.42
CA GLN A 158 -3.68 -6.46 11.33
C GLN A 158 -3.57 -7.45 10.16
N PHE A 159 -2.36 -7.85 9.75
CA PHE A 159 -2.19 -8.87 8.71
C PHE A 159 -2.68 -10.26 9.14
N GLU A 160 -2.49 -10.64 10.40
CA GLU A 160 -3.05 -11.89 10.94
C GLU A 160 -4.57 -11.88 10.88
N SER A 161 -5.20 -10.75 11.19
CA SER A 161 -6.64 -10.55 11.07
C SER A 161 -7.13 -10.60 9.62
N VAL A 162 -6.49 -9.85 8.71
CA VAL A 162 -6.76 -9.92 7.27
C VAL A 162 -6.67 -11.34 6.74
N ARG A 163 -5.64 -12.09 7.15
CA ARG A 163 -5.43 -13.48 6.75
C ARG A 163 -6.57 -14.38 7.24
N ARG A 164 -6.96 -14.28 8.52
CA ARG A 164 -8.07 -15.06 9.09
C ARG A 164 -9.38 -14.76 8.37
N VAL A 165 -9.72 -13.48 8.21
CA VAL A 165 -10.92 -13.05 7.48
C VAL A 165 -10.87 -13.52 6.03
N ALA A 166 -9.71 -13.47 5.36
CA ALA A 166 -9.59 -13.99 4.01
C ALA A 166 -9.82 -15.51 3.92
N LYS A 167 -9.41 -16.28 4.92
CA LYS A 167 -9.61 -17.73 4.99
C LYS A 167 -10.97 -18.17 5.54
N GLY A 168 -11.75 -17.26 6.11
CA GLY A 168 -12.98 -17.61 6.84
C GLY A 168 -12.70 -18.26 8.21
N GLU A 169 -11.56 -17.93 8.80
CA GLU A 169 -11.05 -18.44 10.08
C GLU A 169 -11.15 -17.39 11.19
N GLU A 170 -12.02 -16.38 11.05
CA GLU A 170 -12.16 -15.31 12.04
C GLU A 170 -12.64 -15.81 13.41
N ASP A 171 -12.13 -15.20 14.49
CA ASP A 171 -12.44 -15.57 15.88
C ASP A 171 -13.43 -14.63 16.59
N GLY A 172 -13.90 -13.59 15.88
CA GLY A 172 -14.82 -12.59 16.40
C GLY A 172 -14.15 -11.43 17.17
N GLY A 173 -12.82 -11.30 17.11
CA GLY A 173 -12.11 -10.12 17.62
C GLY A 173 -12.48 -8.83 16.88
N GLU A 174 -12.24 -7.68 17.53
CA GLU A 174 -12.59 -6.35 16.99
C GLU A 174 -11.94 -6.08 15.62
N GLU A 175 -10.67 -6.48 15.45
CA GLU A 175 -9.96 -6.33 14.18
C GLU A 175 -10.52 -7.25 13.09
N ASP A 176 -10.89 -8.49 13.44
CA ASP A 176 -11.49 -9.44 12.50
C ASP A 176 -12.85 -8.92 12.01
N GLU A 177 -13.66 -8.37 12.91
CA GLU A 177 -14.95 -7.76 12.54
C GLU A 177 -14.76 -6.54 11.64
N ARG A 178 -13.77 -5.70 11.93
CA ARG A 178 -13.42 -4.54 11.10
C ARG A 178 -13.03 -4.96 9.68
N TRP A 179 -12.15 -5.96 9.54
CA TRP A 179 -11.73 -6.46 8.23
C TRP A 179 -12.84 -7.22 7.51
N LYS A 180 -13.71 -7.92 8.23
CA LYS A 180 -14.89 -8.56 7.65
C LYS A 180 -15.83 -7.52 7.03
N ILE A 181 -16.16 -6.45 7.76
CA ILE A 181 -16.95 -5.33 7.23
C ILE A 181 -16.28 -4.73 5.99
N PHE A 182 -14.95 -4.60 6.01
CA PHE A 182 -14.20 -4.12 4.85
C PHE A 182 -14.35 -5.07 3.64
N PHE A 183 -14.18 -6.38 3.83
CA PHE A 183 -14.30 -7.38 2.77
C PHE A 183 -15.71 -7.43 2.18
N GLU A 184 -16.74 -7.36 3.03
CA GLU A 184 -18.15 -7.32 2.63
C GLU A 184 -18.46 -6.03 1.85
N LYS A 185 -17.96 -4.88 2.32
CA LYS A 185 -18.15 -3.59 1.65
C LYS A 185 -17.57 -3.57 0.23
N TRP A 186 -16.44 -4.23 0.01
CA TRP A 186 -15.78 -4.32 -1.30
C TRP A 186 -16.25 -5.52 -2.13
N GLY A 187 -17.04 -6.43 -1.55
CA GLY A 187 -17.62 -7.57 -2.25
C GLY A 187 -16.58 -8.59 -2.73
N TYR A 188 -15.53 -8.85 -1.95
CA TYR A 188 -14.47 -9.78 -2.37
C TYR A 188 -14.98 -11.22 -2.50
N GLU A 189 -14.81 -11.78 -3.70
CA GLU A 189 -15.15 -13.18 -4.00
C GLU A 189 -14.07 -14.16 -3.51
N GLU A 190 -14.38 -15.46 -3.52
CA GLU A 190 -13.50 -16.52 -3.03
C GLU A 190 -12.09 -16.49 -3.64
N HIS A 191 -11.98 -16.31 -4.96
CA HIS A 191 -10.68 -16.25 -5.64
C HIS A 191 -9.85 -15.04 -5.19
N GLN A 192 -10.48 -13.88 -4.98
CA GLN A 192 -9.82 -12.68 -4.47
C GLN A 192 -9.39 -12.86 -3.02
N ARG A 193 -10.26 -13.45 -2.19
CA ARG A 193 -9.94 -13.79 -0.79
C ARG A 193 -8.76 -14.75 -0.71
N SER A 194 -8.71 -15.78 -1.57
CA SER A 194 -7.57 -16.68 -1.69
C SER A 194 -6.28 -15.94 -2.06
N ALA A 195 -6.33 -15.03 -3.03
CA ALA A 195 -5.18 -14.20 -3.41
C ALA A 195 -4.72 -13.26 -2.29
N ILE A 196 -5.65 -12.69 -1.52
CA ILE A 196 -5.35 -11.88 -0.33
C ILE A 196 -4.70 -12.75 0.76
N ALA A 197 -5.28 -13.92 1.07
CA ALA A 197 -4.72 -14.84 2.06
C ALA A 197 -3.29 -15.25 1.72
N LYS A 198 -3.01 -15.55 0.45
CA LYS A 198 -1.68 -15.90 -0.04
C LYS A 198 -0.68 -14.75 0.17
N VAL A 199 -1.03 -13.51 -0.22
CA VAL A 199 -0.08 -12.38 -0.03
C VAL A 199 0.12 -12.05 1.45
N SER A 200 -0.90 -12.24 2.30
CA SER A 200 -0.75 -12.11 3.75
C SER A 200 0.17 -13.20 4.33
N ASP A 201 0.08 -14.44 3.86
CA ASP A 201 0.99 -15.54 4.25
C ASP A 201 2.44 -15.26 3.83
N GLU A 202 2.67 -14.53 2.73
CA GLU A 202 4.03 -14.14 2.30
C GLU A 202 4.64 -12.98 3.11
N ILE A 203 3.83 -12.23 3.85
CA ILE A 203 4.25 -11.05 4.62
C ILE A 203 4.50 -11.40 6.10
N LEU A 204 3.71 -12.33 6.64
CA LEU A 204 3.80 -12.83 8.02
C LEU A 204 4.96 -13.81 8.21
#